data_AF-A0A8T4EZL3-F1
#
_entry.id   AF-A0A8T4EZL3-F1
#
_cell.length_a   1.000
_cell.length_b   1.000
_cell.length_c   1.000
_cell.angle_alpha   90.00
_cell.angle_beta   90.00
_cell.angle_gamma   90.00
#
_symmetry.space_group_name_H-M   'P 1'
#
loop_
_entity.id
_entity.type
_entity.pdbx_description
1 polymer ?
#
loop_
_entity_poly.entity_id
_entity_poly.type
_entity_poly.pdbx_seq_one_letter_code
_entity_poly.pdbx_strand_id
1 'polypeptide(L)'
;MTRVRRWMAGALAAFAVTATLSATAGPTQAAVDDTSRAGAATPGIGGVPADARPRPDADPSPNIIGGTPGNVAYFAELDGGSYCGGTAIGGEWILTAAHCQTDGLSGLFEARLCQGCPWVPVDQVVVHPLWDGNVNHGHDLALVHLPAGTVRGVVIPRVGAPWDPGAYAPGTTAEIMGHGQTCANCVGGSPELMTANTALLSDAFMLGYFYPGWNGSLMIGAGSAVTGTCFGDSGGPLVVHRNGLATQVGVVSFGRGSCDLPSGFMELSGAQLAWVAGTVPEVVANWDTCIAANGLPGTKYVHYDTTFITGDQSDGPYHWQIGCRVIGVTVPNVLGRDEASARTTIVSSGLTVGTVSHHNDCVSRGDVETQSPSGGETVARGSAVNITVSTCVTGGGGGGGGGGGGGGGGGGGGGGGGGGGGGGGGGGGGGGGGPILPK
;
A
#
# COMPACT_ATOMS: atom_id res chain seq x y z
N MET A 1 37.66 14.42 43.56
CA MET A 1 38.67 14.97 42.63
C MET A 1 37.92 15.71 41.52
N THR A 2 37.31 16.86 41.78
CA THR A 2 37.90 18.21 41.60
C THR A 2 38.73 18.35 40.33
N ARG A 3 38.18 19.04 39.31
CA ARG A 3 38.88 20.13 38.61
C ARG A 3 37.91 21.01 37.84
N VAL A 4 37.87 22.26 38.29
CA VAL A 4 37.31 23.46 37.70
C VAL A 4 38.35 24.10 36.77
N ARG A 5 37.93 24.71 35.66
CA ARG A 5 38.49 25.92 34.98
C ARG A 5 37.61 26.24 33.76
N ARG A 6 36.70 27.22 33.81
CA ARG A 6 36.81 28.69 33.65
C ARG A 6 37.12 29.18 32.21
N TRP A 7 36.07 29.80 31.63
CA TRP A 7 35.97 31.02 30.80
C TRP A 7 36.79 31.20 29.51
N MET A 8 36.06 31.41 28.40
CA MET A 8 36.22 32.58 27.54
C MET A 8 34.85 33.13 27.13
N ALA A 9 34.59 34.38 27.51
CA ALA A 9 33.49 35.20 27.03
C ALA A 9 33.93 35.93 25.75
N GLY A 10 33.08 35.90 24.72
CA GLY A 10 33.22 36.69 23.50
C GLY A 10 31.87 37.30 23.17
N ALA A 11 31.73 38.59 23.46
CA ALA A 11 30.58 39.41 23.14
C ALA A 11 30.54 39.73 21.63
N LEU A 12 29.36 39.70 21.03
CA LEU A 12 29.07 40.39 19.76
C LEU A 12 27.64 40.93 19.81
N ALA A 13 27.51 42.15 19.28
CA ALA A 13 26.53 43.14 19.67
C ALA A 13 25.14 42.93 19.06
N ALA A 14 24.13 43.19 19.88
CA ALA A 14 22.76 43.40 19.43
C ALA A 14 22.63 44.85 18.91
N PHE A 15 22.26 45.00 17.64
CA PHE A 15 21.76 46.26 17.11
C PHE A 15 20.26 46.36 17.39
N ALA A 16 19.89 47.19 18.36
CA ALA A 16 18.51 47.61 18.58
C ALA A 16 18.21 48.82 17.68
N VAL A 17 17.24 48.68 16.78
CA VAL A 17 16.59 49.81 16.12
C VAL A 17 15.27 50.05 16.82
N THR A 18 15.23 51.13 17.61
CA THR A 18 14.00 51.70 18.18
C THR A 18 13.25 52.49 17.11
N ALA A 19 12.06 52.04 16.73
CA ALA A 19 11.07 52.86 16.02
C ALA A 19 9.89 53.13 16.98
N THR A 20 9.68 54.40 17.32
CA THR A 20 8.59 54.89 18.17
C THR A 20 7.27 55.02 17.40
N LEU A 21 6.18 54.71 18.11
CA LEU A 21 4.77 54.71 17.72
C LEU A 21 4.27 55.99 17.02
N SER A 22 3.28 55.81 16.15
CA SER A 22 2.10 56.69 16.08
C SER A 22 0.86 55.89 15.74
N ALA A 23 -0.04 55.76 16.71
CA ALA A 23 -1.39 55.24 16.55
C ALA A 23 -2.33 56.42 16.27
N THR A 24 -3.08 56.36 15.18
CA THR A 24 -4.21 57.26 14.90
C THR A 24 -5.48 56.44 14.83
N ALA A 25 -6.44 56.78 15.69
CA ALA A 25 -7.73 56.14 15.82
C ALA A 25 -8.79 56.74 14.89
N GLY A 26 -9.71 55.87 14.45
CA GLY A 26 -11.12 56.18 14.13
C GLY A 26 -11.53 56.06 12.65
N PRO A 27 -12.84 55.92 12.34
CA PRO A 27 -13.99 55.67 13.20
C PRO A 27 -14.82 54.41 12.85
N THR A 28 -15.69 54.07 13.79
CA THR A 28 -16.83 53.13 13.73
C THR A 28 -17.93 53.56 12.74
N GLN A 29 -18.52 52.62 12.01
CA GLN A 29 -19.91 52.66 11.49
C GLN A 29 -20.36 51.21 11.27
N ALA A 30 -21.28 50.68 12.08
CA ALA A 30 -22.72 50.90 12.12
C ALA A 30 -23.47 49.94 11.18
N ALA A 31 -24.26 49.09 11.83
CA ALA A 31 -25.22 48.18 11.24
C ALA A 31 -26.19 48.91 10.29
N VAL A 32 -26.55 48.23 9.21
CA VAL A 32 -27.68 48.61 8.36
C VAL A 32 -28.76 47.56 8.61
N ASP A 33 -29.69 47.91 9.49
CA ASP A 33 -31.05 47.36 9.48
C ASP A 33 -31.77 47.94 8.27
N ASP A 34 -32.33 47.10 7.41
CA ASP A 34 -33.43 47.50 6.52
C ASP A 34 -34.68 46.69 6.87
N THR A 35 -35.57 47.38 7.58
CA THR A 35 -36.96 47.01 7.76
C THR A 35 -37.76 47.22 6.49
N SER A 36 -38.41 46.16 5.99
CA SER A 36 -39.69 46.33 5.29
C SER A 36 -40.75 45.38 5.84
N ARG A 37 -41.93 45.96 5.99
CA ARG A 37 -43.04 45.62 6.88
C ARG A 37 -44.26 45.24 6.03
N ALA A 38 -44.89 44.11 6.30
CA ALA A 38 -46.35 43.84 6.21
C ALA A 38 -46.56 42.31 6.42
N GLY A 39 -47.53 41.79 7.15
CA GLY A 39 -48.75 42.31 7.75
C GLY A 39 -49.35 41.25 8.70
N ALA A 40 -50.42 41.64 9.39
CA ALA A 40 -50.94 41.06 10.63
C ALA A 40 -51.61 39.67 10.54
N ALA A 41 -51.81 39.10 11.74
CA ALA A 41 -52.34 37.77 12.06
C ALA A 41 -53.87 37.61 11.99
N THR A 42 -54.31 36.35 11.91
CA THR A 42 -55.60 35.85 12.44
C THR A 42 -55.50 34.36 12.84
N PRO A 43 -56.11 33.91 13.96
CA PRO A 43 -56.11 32.50 14.37
C PRO A 43 -57.46 31.80 14.04
N GLY A 44 -57.40 30.52 13.65
CA GLY A 44 -58.59 29.71 13.32
C GLY A 44 -58.34 28.19 13.25
N ILE A 45 -58.90 27.50 14.23
CA ILE A 45 -59.08 26.07 14.54
C ILE A 45 -59.66 25.15 13.44
N GLY A 46 -59.06 23.94 13.28
CA GLY A 46 -59.76 22.64 13.16
C GLY A 46 -59.90 21.94 11.78
N GLY A 47 -59.31 20.73 11.64
CA GLY A 47 -59.96 19.61 10.91
C GLY A 47 -59.19 18.78 9.84
N VAL A 48 -58.51 17.71 10.26
CA VAL A 48 -58.34 16.32 9.67
C VAL A 48 -57.71 16.10 8.26
N PRO A 49 -57.24 14.88 7.88
CA PRO A 49 -55.84 14.64 7.48
C PRO A 49 -55.65 14.16 6.02
N ALA A 50 -54.39 13.87 5.70
CA ALA A 50 -53.86 13.22 4.49
C ALA A 50 -53.69 14.13 3.26
N ASP A 51 -52.46 14.63 3.09
CA ASP A 51 -51.80 14.47 1.80
C ASP A 51 -50.27 14.41 1.98
N ALA A 52 -49.66 13.39 1.39
CA ALA A 52 -48.23 13.19 1.42
C ALA A 52 -47.58 14.19 0.46
N ARG A 53 -46.98 15.26 1.01
CA ARG A 53 -46.04 16.09 0.26
C ARG A 53 -44.62 15.69 0.65
N PRO A 54 -43.74 15.40 -0.31
CA PRO A 54 -42.32 15.24 -0.03
C PRO A 54 -41.83 16.51 0.67
N ARG A 55 -41.17 16.36 1.83
CA ARG A 55 -40.41 17.47 2.39
C ARG A 55 -39.27 17.76 1.40
N PRO A 56 -39.08 19.02 0.97
CA PRO A 56 -37.88 19.39 0.25
C PRO A 56 -36.68 19.22 1.17
N ASP A 57 -35.74 18.41 0.69
CA ASP A 57 -34.31 18.31 1.01
C ASP A 57 -33.87 18.84 2.37
N ALA A 58 -33.54 17.87 3.25
CA ALA A 58 -32.77 18.14 4.45
C ALA A 58 -31.42 18.76 4.08
N ASP A 59 -31.12 19.88 4.72
CA ASP A 59 -29.83 20.57 4.71
C ASP A 59 -28.68 19.59 5.07
N PRO A 60 -27.58 19.50 4.30
CA PRO A 60 -26.52 18.53 4.58
C PRO A 60 -25.74 18.89 5.85
N SER A 61 -25.57 17.90 6.71
CA SER A 61 -24.96 18.03 8.04
C SER A 61 -23.43 18.23 7.96
N PRO A 62 -22.82 19.06 8.82
CA PRO A 62 -21.42 19.43 8.72
C PRO A 62 -20.53 18.37 9.35
N ASN A 63 -19.82 17.63 8.50
CA ASN A 63 -18.68 16.76 8.83
C ASN A 63 -17.52 16.95 7.82
N ILE A 64 -16.36 16.23 7.84
CA ILE A 64 -15.29 16.24 6.78
C ILE A 64 -15.91 16.81 5.52
N ILE A 65 -15.48 17.97 4.99
CA ILE A 65 -16.36 18.84 4.18
C ILE A 65 -17.30 18.02 3.27
N GLY A 66 -18.62 18.08 3.48
CA GLY A 66 -19.61 17.31 2.73
C GLY A 66 -19.81 15.83 3.11
N GLY A 67 -19.23 15.38 4.23
CA GLY A 67 -19.20 13.99 4.70
C GLY A 67 -20.27 13.62 5.71
N THR A 68 -20.28 12.36 6.14
CA THR A 68 -21.28 11.79 7.05
C THR A 68 -20.64 10.93 8.16
N PRO A 69 -21.35 10.66 9.28
CA PRO A 69 -20.90 9.74 10.34
C PRO A 69 -20.43 8.40 9.78
N GLY A 70 -19.20 8.02 10.14
CA GLY A 70 -18.56 6.77 9.74
C GLY A 70 -18.03 6.01 10.94
N ASN A 71 -17.85 4.70 10.77
CA ASN A 71 -17.22 3.84 11.78
C ASN A 71 -16.21 2.94 11.07
N VAL A 72 -14.93 3.36 11.11
CA VAL A 72 -13.84 2.71 10.39
C VAL A 72 -12.82 2.22 11.41
N ALA A 73 -12.76 0.89 11.59
CA ALA A 73 -12.00 0.27 12.68
C ALA A 73 -10.48 0.48 12.62
N TYR A 74 -9.94 0.77 11.43
CA TYR A 74 -8.52 1.04 11.24
C TYR A 74 -8.15 2.52 11.36
N PHE A 75 -9.11 3.41 11.53
CA PHE A 75 -8.80 4.82 11.77
C PHE A 75 -8.23 4.98 13.18
N ALA A 76 -7.10 5.66 13.27
CA ALA A 76 -6.47 6.00 14.54
C ALA A 76 -6.61 7.50 14.79
N GLU A 77 -6.95 7.86 16.02
CA GLU A 77 -6.84 9.21 16.54
C GLU A 77 -5.49 9.33 17.25
N LEU A 78 -4.78 10.43 17.00
CA LEU A 78 -3.47 10.72 17.55
C LEU A 78 -3.53 12.08 18.25
N ASP A 79 -3.03 12.13 19.49
CA ASP A 79 -2.91 13.36 20.27
C ASP A 79 -1.48 13.53 20.77
N GLY A 80 -0.81 14.58 20.30
CA GLY A 80 0.57 14.94 20.66
C GLY A 80 0.76 16.43 20.88
N GLY A 81 -0.31 17.15 21.26
CA GLY A 81 -0.36 18.61 21.30
C GLY A 81 -1.05 19.24 20.08
N SER A 82 -1.35 18.45 19.06
CA SER A 82 -2.33 18.73 18.01
C SER A 82 -3.03 17.42 17.64
N TYR A 83 -4.32 17.52 17.34
CA TYR A 83 -5.13 16.35 16.97
C TYR A 83 -4.85 15.96 15.52
N CYS A 84 -4.52 14.70 15.28
CA CYS A 84 -4.32 14.13 13.96
C CYS A 84 -5.04 12.78 13.80
N GLY A 85 -5.22 12.40 12.54
CA GLY A 85 -5.60 11.06 12.16
C GLY A 85 -4.40 10.15 11.89
N GLY A 86 -4.69 8.87 11.71
CA GLY A 86 -3.74 7.84 11.34
C GLY A 86 -4.47 6.59 10.87
N THR A 87 -3.71 5.61 10.42
CA THR A 87 -4.24 4.32 9.96
C THR A 87 -3.50 3.18 10.62
N ALA A 88 -4.22 2.24 11.23
CA ALA A 88 -3.66 0.95 11.59
C ALA A 88 -3.20 0.19 10.34
N ILE A 89 -1.91 -0.13 10.27
CA ILE A 89 -1.29 -0.78 9.10
C ILE A 89 -0.58 -2.10 9.41
N GLY A 90 -0.55 -2.49 10.68
CA GLY A 90 0.02 -3.74 11.18
C GLY A 90 -0.41 -3.99 12.63
N GLY A 91 0.03 -5.09 13.23
CA GLY A 91 -0.39 -5.49 14.58
C GLY A 91 -0.08 -4.47 15.69
N GLU A 92 0.89 -3.58 15.45
CA GLU A 92 1.45 -2.64 16.44
C GLU A 92 1.81 -1.29 15.80
N TRP A 93 1.37 -1.01 14.56
CA TRP A 93 1.82 0.16 13.79
C TRP A 93 0.67 1.01 13.26
N ILE A 94 0.77 2.32 13.46
CA ILE A 94 -0.06 3.34 12.83
C ILE A 94 0.78 4.12 11.81
N LEU A 95 0.24 4.34 10.62
CA LEU A 95 0.76 5.26 9.61
C LEU A 95 0.08 6.62 9.74
N THR A 96 0.85 7.70 9.73
CA THR A 96 0.36 9.08 9.85
C THR A 96 1.31 10.05 9.13
N ALA A 97 1.05 11.35 9.23
CA ALA A 97 1.90 12.40 8.69
C ALA A 97 3.03 12.76 9.67
N ALA A 98 4.20 13.15 9.16
CA ALA A 98 5.33 13.53 9.98
C ALA A 98 5.06 14.81 10.78
N HIS A 99 4.37 15.79 10.18
CA HIS A 99 4.04 17.05 10.83
C HIS A 99 3.04 16.91 11.99
N CYS A 100 2.38 15.75 12.14
CA CYS A 100 1.53 15.45 13.29
C CYS A 100 2.34 15.26 14.57
N GLN A 101 3.62 14.90 14.44
CA GLN A 101 4.52 14.85 15.58
C GLN A 101 4.95 16.27 15.96
N THR A 102 4.85 16.61 17.24
CA THR A 102 5.48 17.81 17.79
C THR A 102 6.92 17.50 18.20
N ASP A 103 7.85 18.39 17.83
CA ASP A 103 9.28 18.24 18.14
C ASP A 103 9.49 17.91 19.63
N GLY A 104 10.14 16.78 19.92
CA GLY A 104 10.69 16.49 21.25
C GLY A 104 9.75 15.87 22.30
N LEU A 105 8.54 15.41 21.95
CA LEU A 105 7.64 14.75 22.91
C LEU A 105 7.66 13.22 22.79
N SER A 106 8.76 12.61 23.23
CA SER A 106 8.69 11.29 23.84
C SER A 106 8.02 11.47 25.22
N GLY A 107 6.70 11.30 25.31
CA GLY A 107 5.98 11.24 26.60
C GLY A 107 4.59 11.88 26.71
N LEU A 108 4.07 12.53 25.67
CA LEU A 108 2.68 13.05 25.62
C LEU A 108 1.95 12.68 24.33
N PHE A 109 2.53 11.78 23.53
CA PHE A 109 1.92 11.31 22.30
C PHE A 109 1.15 10.03 22.59
N GLU A 110 -0.16 10.09 22.38
CA GLU A 110 -1.07 8.97 22.62
C GLU A 110 -1.88 8.67 21.36
N ALA A 111 -2.33 7.42 21.26
CA ALA A 111 -3.18 6.97 20.17
C ALA A 111 -4.43 6.26 20.69
N ARG A 112 -5.50 6.24 19.90
CA ARG A 112 -6.64 5.33 20.09
C ARG A 112 -7.25 4.93 18.75
N LEU A 113 -7.82 3.73 18.67
CA LEU A 113 -8.39 3.17 17.44
C LEU A 113 -9.92 3.28 17.35
N CYS A 114 -10.54 3.81 18.40
CA CYS A 114 -11.98 3.99 18.40
C CYS A 114 -12.38 5.18 19.27
N GLN A 115 -13.49 5.79 18.88
CA GLN A 115 -14.20 6.78 19.67
C GLN A 115 -14.53 6.23 21.06
N GLY A 116 -13.99 6.88 22.09
CA GLY A 116 -14.19 6.48 23.48
C GLY A 116 -13.32 5.31 23.97
N CYS A 117 -12.49 4.72 23.12
CA CYS A 117 -11.43 3.81 23.57
C CYS A 117 -10.44 4.59 24.47
N PRO A 118 -9.82 3.91 25.46
CA PRO A 118 -8.72 4.50 26.21
C PRO A 118 -7.58 4.90 25.27
N TRP A 119 -7.00 6.06 25.53
CA TRP A 119 -5.73 6.45 24.95
C TRP A 119 -4.63 5.49 25.39
N VAL A 120 -3.80 5.08 24.45
CA VAL A 120 -2.61 4.27 24.71
C VAL A 120 -1.36 5.12 24.47
N PRO A 121 -0.31 4.94 25.28
CA PRO A 121 0.94 5.65 25.05
C PRO A 121 1.61 5.16 23.77
N VAL A 122 2.16 6.09 23.00
CA VAL A 122 3.08 5.79 21.91
C VAL A 122 4.47 5.56 22.50
N ASP A 123 5.10 4.43 22.15
CA ASP A 123 6.45 4.09 22.64
C ASP A 123 7.56 4.39 21.62
N GLN A 124 7.22 4.54 20.33
CA GLN A 124 8.16 4.95 19.29
C GLN A 124 7.46 5.70 18.15
N VAL A 125 8.14 6.74 17.64
CA VAL A 125 7.79 7.42 16.40
C VAL A 125 8.97 7.34 15.45
N VAL A 126 8.73 6.88 14.23
CA VAL A 126 9.72 6.79 13.14
C VAL A 126 9.28 7.74 12.04
N VAL A 127 9.90 8.91 12.00
CA VAL A 127 9.67 9.92 10.95
C VAL A 127 10.44 9.52 9.69
N HIS A 128 9.85 9.77 8.52
CA HIS A 128 10.54 9.57 7.24
C HIS A 128 11.85 10.39 7.23
N PRO A 129 13.01 9.79 6.95
CA PRO A 129 14.32 10.44 7.18
C PRO A 129 14.63 11.60 6.22
N LEU A 130 13.83 11.76 5.16
CA LEU A 130 13.91 12.90 4.24
C LEU A 130 12.90 14.02 4.56
N TRP A 131 12.08 13.85 5.60
CA TRP A 131 11.19 14.93 6.06
C TRP A 131 12.03 16.10 6.59
N ASP A 132 11.81 17.28 6.04
CA ASP A 132 12.55 18.50 6.40
C ASP A 132 11.69 19.57 7.10
N GLY A 133 10.44 19.22 7.43
CA GLY A 133 9.47 20.13 8.03
C GLY A 133 8.66 20.94 7.01
N ASN A 134 8.91 20.80 5.70
CA ASN A 134 8.20 21.52 4.66
C ASN A 134 7.35 20.57 3.80
N VAL A 135 6.03 20.67 3.97
CA VAL A 135 5.04 19.87 3.22
C VAL A 135 5.18 19.98 1.70
N ASN A 136 5.71 21.09 1.17
CA ASN A 136 5.93 21.30 -0.26
C ASN A 136 7.09 20.48 -0.84
N HIS A 137 7.92 19.87 0.01
CA HIS A 137 9.03 19.02 -0.41
C HIS A 137 8.69 17.52 -0.33
N GLY A 138 7.49 17.17 0.14
CA GLY A 138 7.06 15.78 0.30
C GLY A 138 7.59 15.14 1.58
N HIS A 139 7.63 13.80 1.64
CA HIS A 139 8.14 13.01 2.76
C HIS A 139 7.44 13.22 4.11
N ASP A 140 6.24 13.79 4.10
CA ASP A 140 5.44 14.03 5.30
C ASP A 140 4.77 12.73 5.79
N LEU A 141 5.58 11.77 6.18
CA LEU A 141 5.17 10.44 6.63
C LEU A 141 5.85 10.08 7.94
N ALA A 142 5.09 9.50 8.85
CA ALA A 142 5.60 8.93 10.09
C ALA A 142 4.90 7.61 10.42
N LEU A 143 5.63 6.75 11.12
CA LEU A 143 5.14 5.51 11.68
C LEU A 143 5.14 5.62 13.19
N VAL A 144 4.05 5.20 13.80
CA VAL A 144 3.82 5.26 15.24
C VAL A 144 3.67 3.83 15.74
N HIS A 145 4.57 3.42 16.61
CA HIS A 145 4.53 2.11 17.25
C HIS A 145 3.68 2.18 18.51
N LEU A 146 2.88 1.13 18.72
CA LEU A 146 1.99 0.97 19.85
C LEU A 146 2.32 -0.28 20.65
N PRO A 147 1.97 -0.34 21.95
CA PRO A 147 2.13 -1.54 22.74
C PRO A 147 1.47 -2.77 22.12
N ALA A 148 2.09 -3.93 22.34
CA ALA A 148 1.63 -5.19 21.78
C ALA A 148 0.15 -5.50 22.06
N GLY A 149 -0.56 -5.89 21.00
CA GLY A 149 -1.98 -6.24 21.07
C GLY A 149 -2.96 -5.07 20.94
N THR A 150 -2.48 -3.83 20.80
CA THR A 150 -3.36 -2.66 20.63
C THR A 150 -4.19 -2.74 19.35
N VAL A 151 -3.61 -3.18 18.23
CA VAL A 151 -4.28 -3.29 16.93
C VAL A 151 -4.90 -4.69 16.71
N ARG A 152 -4.97 -5.52 17.75
CA ARG A 152 -5.44 -6.90 17.63
C ARG A 152 -6.92 -6.96 17.24
N GLY A 153 -7.21 -7.66 16.14
CA GLY A 153 -8.57 -7.86 15.65
C GLY A 153 -9.12 -6.71 14.80
N VAL A 154 -8.30 -5.69 14.54
CA VAL A 154 -8.62 -4.65 13.56
C VAL A 154 -8.45 -5.19 12.16
N VAL A 155 -9.47 -4.99 11.32
CA VAL A 155 -9.37 -5.23 9.88
C VAL A 155 -8.67 -4.04 9.26
N ILE A 156 -7.38 -4.18 8.95
CA ILE A 156 -6.55 -3.13 8.34
C ILE A 156 -6.73 -3.08 6.82
N PRO A 157 -6.60 -1.90 6.19
CA PRO A 157 -6.63 -1.77 4.73
C PRO A 157 -5.31 -2.29 4.13
N ARG A 158 -5.29 -2.50 2.82
CA ARG A 158 -4.01 -2.59 2.11
C ARG A 158 -3.34 -1.22 2.14
N VAL A 159 -2.02 -1.19 2.27
CA VAL A 159 -1.24 0.05 2.26
C VAL A 159 -0.47 0.09 0.95
N GLY A 160 -0.87 0.97 0.04
CA GLY A 160 -0.37 1.03 -1.33
C GLY A 160 -0.77 -0.18 -2.20
N ALA A 161 -0.66 0.00 -3.51
CA ALA A 161 -0.89 -1.04 -4.52
C ALA A 161 0.16 -0.95 -5.65
N PRO A 162 1.41 -1.38 -5.41
CA PRO A 162 2.52 -1.17 -6.35
C PRO A 162 2.38 -1.88 -7.70
N TRP A 163 1.41 -2.80 -7.85
CA TRP A 163 1.09 -3.48 -9.11
C TRP A 163 -0.32 -3.16 -9.64
N ASP A 164 -0.99 -2.17 -9.09
CA ASP A 164 -2.31 -1.73 -9.54
C ASP A 164 -2.31 -0.23 -9.85
N PRO A 165 -1.82 0.17 -11.05
CA PRO A 165 -1.77 1.59 -11.41
C PRO A 165 -3.15 2.26 -11.44
N GLY A 166 -4.24 1.48 -11.59
CA GLY A 166 -5.59 2.03 -11.54
C GLY A 166 -6.01 2.53 -10.15
N ALA A 167 -5.32 2.11 -9.07
CA ALA A 167 -5.56 2.60 -7.72
C ALA A 167 -5.16 4.07 -7.56
N TYR A 168 -4.26 4.57 -8.42
CA TYR A 168 -3.73 5.93 -8.40
C TYR A 168 -4.25 6.79 -9.56
N ALA A 169 -5.09 6.22 -10.43
CA ALA A 169 -5.56 6.91 -11.62
C ALA A 169 -6.51 8.09 -11.30
N PRO A 170 -6.38 9.24 -11.97
CA PRO A 170 -7.30 10.35 -11.82
C PRO A 170 -8.75 9.94 -12.13
N GLY A 171 -9.70 10.47 -11.35
CA GLY A 171 -11.11 10.12 -11.43
C GLY A 171 -11.50 8.86 -10.64
N THR A 172 -10.54 8.07 -10.14
CA THR A 172 -10.83 6.98 -9.22
C THR A 172 -11.46 7.54 -7.94
N THR A 173 -12.59 6.96 -7.54
CA THR A 173 -13.27 7.33 -6.29
C THR A 173 -12.40 6.92 -5.10
N ALA A 174 -12.20 7.87 -4.20
CA ALA A 174 -11.47 7.70 -2.96
C ALA A 174 -12.33 8.16 -1.78
N GLU A 175 -12.11 7.56 -0.63
CA GLU A 175 -12.71 7.92 0.65
C GLU A 175 -11.65 8.61 1.50
N ILE A 176 -12.01 9.75 2.05
CA ILE A 176 -11.26 10.46 3.09
C ILE A 176 -12.00 10.33 4.42
N MET A 177 -11.25 10.34 5.51
CA MET A 177 -11.84 10.23 6.84
C MET A 177 -11.03 10.93 7.91
N GLY A 178 -11.72 11.41 8.94
CA GLY A 178 -11.12 12.12 10.04
C GLY A 178 -12.13 12.80 10.96
N HIS A 179 -11.61 13.47 11.99
CA HIS A 179 -12.36 14.26 12.95
C HIS A 179 -12.11 15.76 12.79
N GLY A 180 -11.54 16.17 11.66
CA GLY A 180 -11.23 17.56 11.38
C GLY A 180 -12.47 18.43 11.25
N GLN A 181 -12.21 19.70 10.98
CA GLN A 181 -13.25 20.70 10.74
C GLN A 181 -14.13 20.30 9.57
N THR A 182 -15.39 20.68 9.72
CA THR A 182 -16.50 20.13 8.93
C THR A 182 -17.16 21.15 8.02
N CYS A 183 -16.62 22.35 8.04
CA CYS A 183 -17.01 23.50 7.26
C CYS A 183 -15.80 24.43 7.14
N ALA A 184 -15.77 25.28 6.12
CA ALA A 184 -14.64 26.17 5.82
C ALA A 184 -14.24 27.14 6.95
N ASN A 185 -15.17 27.47 7.84
CA ASN A 185 -15.00 28.57 8.81
C ASN A 185 -15.44 28.20 10.25
N CYS A 186 -15.58 26.91 10.57
CA CYS A 186 -15.92 26.50 11.94
C CYS A 186 -14.68 26.41 12.82
N VAL A 187 -14.91 26.47 14.12
CA VAL A 187 -13.90 26.22 15.14
C VAL A 187 -14.14 24.85 15.74
N GLY A 188 -13.09 24.04 15.78
CA GLY A 188 -13.12 22.69 16.36
C GLY A 188 -13.46 21.62 15.33
N GLY A 189 -12.90 20.43 15.56
CA GLY A 189 -13.17 19.24 14.77
C GLY A 189 -14.51 18.60 15.12
N SER A 190 -14.91 17.60 14.34
CA SER A 190 -16.07 16.78 14.65
C SER A 190 -15.81 15.85 15.85
N PRO A 191 -16.74 15.76 16.81
CA PRO A 191 -16.64 14.74 17.85
C PRO A 191 -16.80 13.33 17.27
N GLU A 192 -17.54 13.16 16.18
CA GLU A 192 -17.75 11.87 15.52
C GLU A 192 -16.72 11.66 14.40
N LEU A 193 -16.43 10.40 14.07
CA LEU A 193 -15.57 10.09 12.93
C LEU A 193 -16.37 10.35 11.66
N MET A 194 -15.75 11.08 10.74
CA MET A 194 -16.38 11.47 9.50
C MET A 194 -15.73 10.83 8.30
N THR A 195 -16.55 10.48 7.32
CA THR A 195 -16.12 9.92 6.03
C THR A 195 -16.76 10.70 4.88
N ALA A 196 -16.01 10.91 3.81
CA ALA A 196 -16.57 11.48 2.58
C ALA A 196 -15.93 10.85 1.34
N ASN A 197 -16.74 10.68 0.29
CA ASN A 197 -16.27 10.21 -1.01
C ASN A 197 -15.85 11.40 -1.88
N THR A 198 -14.67 11.29 -2.47
CA THR A 198 -14.08 12.24 -3.39
C THR A 198 -13.47 11.51 -4.59
N ALA A 199 -12.79 12.24 -5.46
CA ALA A 199 -12.06 11.69 -6.59
C ALA A 199 -10.57 12.06 -6.55
N LEU A 200 -9.74 11.14 -7.02
CA LEU A 200 -8.34 11.43 -7.30
C LEU A 200 -8.22 12.43 -8.45
N LEU A 201 -7.23 13.31 -8.38
CA LEU A 201 -6.98 14.38 -9.34
C LEU A 201 -5.64 14.13 -10.06
N SER A 202 -5.55 14.58 -11.30
CA SER A 202 -4.32 14.42 -12.10
C SER A 202 -3.20 15.30 -11.59
N ASP A 203 -1.96 14.81 -11.67
CA ASP A 203 -0.75 15.60 -11.42
C ASP A 203 -0.72 16.92 -12.18
N ALA A 204 -1.15 16.94 -13.45
CA ALA A 204 -1.16 18.16 -14.24
C ALA A 204 -2.05 19.25 -13.63
N PHE A 205 -3.21 18.86 -13.09
CA PHE A 205 -4.11 19.76 -12.38
C PHE A 205 -3.49 20.22 -11.05
N MET A 206 -2.98 19.28 -10.25
CA MET A 206 -2.43 19.56 -8.94
C MET A 206 -1.16 20.41 -9.01
N LEU A 207 -0.31 20.19 -10.02
CA LEU A 207 0.86 21.00 -10.31
C LEU A 207 0.48 22.46 -10.59
N GLY A 208 -0.55 22.69 -11.40
CA GLY A 208 -1.06 24.04 -11.64
C GLY A 208 -1.64 24.69 -10.39
N TYR A 209 -2.26 23.89 -9.52
CA TYR A 209 -2.95 24.35 -8.31
C TYR A 209 -2.02 24.67 -7.13
N PHE A 210 -0.95 23.89 -6.95
CA PHE A 210 0.03 24.00 -5.86
C PHE A 210 1.40 24.51 -6.31
N TYR A 211 1.51 25.07 -7.53
CA TYR A 211 2.76 25.62 -8.04
C TYR A 211 3.42 26.61 -7.05
N PRO A 212 4.74 26.53 -6.80
CA PRO A 212 5.72 25.59 -7.38
C PRO A 212 5.94 24.29 -6.56
N GLY A 213 5.17 24.03 -5.51
CA GLY A 213 5.43 23.02 -4.50
C GLY A 213 4.83 21.63 -4.75
N TRP A 214 4.56 21.24 -5.99
CA TRP A 214 4.00 19.92 -6.31
C TRP A 214 5.04 18.98 -6.90
N ASN A 215 5.20 17.80 -6.30
CA ASN A 215 6.00 16.71 -6.84
C ASN A 215 5.11 15.47 -7.05
N GLY A 216 4.71 15.20 -8.30
CA GLY A 216 3.85 14.07 -8.66
C GLY A 216 4.47 12.68 -8.47
N SER A 217 5.76 12.58 -8.12
CA SER A 217 6.37 11.32 -7.69
C SER A 217 6.23 11.06 -6.18
N LEU A 218 5.84 12.08 -5.41
CA LEU A 218 5.70 12.02 -3.95
C LEU A 218 4.28 12.32 -3.45
N MET A 219 3.46 12.95 -4.28
CA MET A 219 2.21 13.55 -3.85
C MET A 219 1.06 13.08 -4.73
N ILE A 220 -0.08 12.80 -4.09
CA ILE A 220 -1.33 12.48 -4.76
C ILE A 220 -2.41 13.48 -4.34
N GLY A 221 -3.23 13.88 -5.29
CA GLY A 221 -4.27 14.90 -5.08
C GLY A 221 -5.66 14.28 -5.03
N ALA A 222 -6.49 14.77 -4.10
CA ALA A 222 -7.90 14.42 -4.07
C ALA A 222 -8.73 15.57 -3.51
N GLY A 223 -10.01 15.60 -3.87
CA GLY A 223 -10.93 16.63 -3.40
C GLY A 223 -11.80 17.22 -4.51
N SER A 224 -12.76 18.04 -4.08
CA SER A 224 -13.63 18.83 -4.92
C SER A 224 -13.97 20.13 -4.20
N ALA A 225 -14.81 20.98 -4.81
CA ALA A 225 -15.30 22.20 -4.18
C ALA A 225 -16.21 21.95 -2.96
N VAL A 226 -16.74 20.73 -2.81
CA VAL A 226 -17.71 20.38 -1.76
C VAL A 226 -17.25 19.18 -0.92
N THR A 227 -16.08 18.61 -1.23
CA THR A 227 -15.52 17.49 -0.48
C THR A 227 -14.02 17.60 -0.38
N GLY A 228 -13.50 17.60 0.85
CA GLY A 228 -12.09 17.77 1.12
C GLY A 228 -11.76 17.53 2.59
N THR A 229 -10.46 17.54 2.87
CA THR A 229 -9.92 17.45 4.23
C THR A 229 -9.69 18.85 4.80
N CYS A 230 -9.70 18.98 6.12
CA CYS A 230 -9.51 20.23 6.82
C CYS A 230 -8.64 20.05 8.07
N PHE A 231 -8.52 21.12 8.86
CA PHE A 231 -7.74 21.11 10.09
C PHE A 231 -8.22 20.00 11.03
N GLY A 232 -7.28 19.12 11.44
CA GLY A 232 -7.55 17.94 12.28
C GLY A 232 -7.64 16.61 11.52
N ASP A 233 -7.65 16.63 10.18
CA ASP A 233 -7.63 15.42 9.35
C ASP A 233 -6.22 14.97 8.96
N SER A 234 -5.22 15.80 9.23
CA SER A 234 -3.79 15.52 9.00
C SER A 234 -3.40 14.13 9.47
N GLY A 235 -2.67 13.39 8.64
CA GLY A 235 -2.27 12.01 8.92
C GLY A 235 -3.34 10.94 8.65
N GLY A 236 -4.60 11.33 8.43
CA GLY A 236 -5.67 10.42 8.06
C GLY A 236 -5.45 9.73 6.70
N PRO A 237 -6.15 8.61 6.43
CA PRO A 237 -5.99 7.89 5.17
C PRO A 237 -6.78 8.49 4.01
N LEU A 238 -6.20 8.40 2.82
CA LEU A 238 -6.91 8.45 1.53
C LEU A 238 -7.05 7.02 1.00
N VAL A 239 -8.28 6.50 0.97
CA VAL A 239 -8.56 5.09 0.69
C VAL A 239 -9.30 4.93 -0.63
N VAL A 240 -8.80 4.12 -1.55
CA VAL A 240 -9.55 3.70 -2.74
C VAL A 240 -10.17 2.33 -2.51
N HIS A 241 -11.41 2.17 -2.97
CA HIS A 241 -12.13 0.90 -2.92
C HIS A 241 -12.16 0.28 -4.31
N ARG A 242 -11.30 -0.72 -4.56
CA ARG A 242 -11.20 -1.40 -5.85
C ARG A 242 -11.20 -2.91 -5.65
N ASN A 243 -11.89 -3.64 -6.53
CA ASN A 243 -12.00 -5.10 -6.47
C ASN A 243 -12.49 -5.63 -5.10
N GLY A 244 -13.35 -4.86 -4.42
CA GLY A 244 -13.88 -5.20 -3.09
C GLY A 244 -12.89 -4.99 -1.94
N LEU A 245 -11.79 -4.28 -2.16
CA LEU A 245 -10.70 -4.09 -1.20
C LEU A 245 -10.48 -2.61 -0.93
N ALA A 246 -10.34 -2.27 0.35
CA ALA A 246 -9.89 -0.96 0.80
C ALA A 246 -8.36 -0.89 0.69
N THR A 247 -7.85 0.08 -0.06
CA THR A 247 -6.42 0.34 -0.20
C THR A 247 -6.12 1.80 0.12
N GLN A 248 -5.34 2.05 1.16
CA GLN A 248 -4.82 3.38 1.43
C GLN A 248 -3.74 3.73 0.40
N VAL A 249 -4.00 4.76 -0.41
CA VAL A 249 -3.08 5.24 -1.46
C VAL A 249 -2.41 6.57 -1.10
N GLY A 250 -2.85 7.21 -0.02
CA GLY A 250 -2.20 8.40 0.49
C GLY A 250 -2.45 8.67 1.96
N VAL A 251 -1.70 9.65 2.49
CA VAL A 251 -1.79 10.18 3.85
C VAL A 251 -2.07 11.68 3.78
N VAL A 252 -3.10 12.18 4.47
CA VAL A 252 -3.46 13.61 4.49
C VAL A 252 -2.27 14.44 4.97
N SER A 253 -1.84 15.42 4.18
CA SER A 253 -0.63 16.20 4.48
C SER A 253 -0.89 17.71 4.47
N PHE A 254 -1.43 18.25 3.37
CA PHE A 254 -1.61 19.69 3.24
C PHE A 254 -2.84 20.06 2.41
N GLY A 255 -3.28 21.31 2.56
CA GLY A 255 -4.40 21.87 1.81
C GLY A 255 -4.41 23.38 1.92
N ARG A 256 -5.39 24.02 1.29
CA ARG A 256 -5.63 25.46 1.50
C ARG A 256 -6.52 25.65 2.72
N GLY A 257 -6.29 26.74 3.46
CA GLY A 257 -7.00 27.01 4.72
C GLY A 257 -8.52 27.25 4.59
N SER A 258 -9.07 27.32 3.38
CA SER A 258 -10.51 27.43 3.15
C SER A 258 -11.24 26.07 3.19
N CYS A 259 -10.51 24.95 3.12
CA CYS A 259 -11.00 23.57 3.19
C CYS A 259 -12.06 23.14 2.14
N ASP A 260 -12.60 24.06 1.36
CA ASP A 260 -13.54 23.85 0.25
C ASP A 260 -12.83 23.59 -1.09
N LEU A 261 -11.61 23.04 -1.05
CA LEU A 261 -10.75 22.85 -2.20
C LEU A 261 -9.94 21.55 -2.12
N PRO A 262 -9.37 21.07 -3.25
CA PRO A 262 -8.48 19.92 -3.27
C PRO A 262 -7.32 20.00 -2.28
N SER A 263 -6.98 18.85 -1.71
CA SER A 263 -5.89 18.68 -0.75
C SER A 263 -4.79 17.79 -1.33
N GLY A 264 -3.58 17.96 -0.82
CA GLY A 264 -2.40 17.17 -1.12
C GLY A 264 -2.15 16.11 -0.05
N PHE A 265 -1.78 14.92 -0.51
CA PHE A 265 -1.53 13.75 0.31
C PHE A 265 -0.14 13.21 -0.04
N MET A 266 0.56 12.61 0.91
CA MET A 266 1.76 11.84 0.60
C MET A 266 1.35 10.55 -0.09
N GLU A 267 1.81 10.35 -1.32
CA GLU A 267 1.46 9.19 -2.12
C GLU A 267 2.15 7.94 -1.59
N LEU A 268 1.37 6.90 -1.32
CA LEU A 268 1.86 5.59 -0.91
C LEU A 268 2.18 4.74 -2.13
N SER A 269 3.16 5.20 -2.91
CA SER A 269 3.76 4.47 -4.04
C SER A 269 5.28 4.62 -4.01
N GLY A 270 5.96 3.97 -4.97
CA GLY A 270 7.40 4.09 -5.15
C GLY A 270 8.21 3.89 -3.86
N ALA A 271 9.15 4.79 -3.64
CA ALA A 271 10.07 4.71 -2.51
C ALA A 271 9.45 5.07 -1.16
N GLN A 272 8.46 5.96 -1.10
CA GLN A 272 7.72 6.25 0.13
C GLN A 272 7.02 4.99 0.65
N LEU A 273 6.35 4.25 -0.25
CA LEU A 273 5.76 2.96 0.10
C LEU A 273 6.82 1.93 0.49
N ALA A 274 7.97 1.94 -0.19
CA ALA A 274 9.06 1.03 0.10
C ALA A 274 9.67 1.29 1.49
N TRP A 275 9.75 2.55 1.94
CA TRP A 275 10.13 2.90 3.31
C TRP A 275 9.12 2.39 4.34
N VAL A 276 7.82 2.61 4.11
CA VAL A 276 6.75 2.08 4.97
C VAL A 276 6.86 0.55 5.08
N ALA A 277 6.96 -0.13 3.94
CA ALA A 277 7.01 -1.59 3.86
C ALA A 277 8.33 -2.20 4.38
N GLY A 278 9.43 -1.45 4.31
CA GLY A 278 10.72 -1.84 4.88
C GLY A 278 10.72 -1.76 6.41
N THR A 279 9.91 -0.86 6.98
CA THR A 279 9.75 -0.70 8.43
C THR A 279 8.66 -1.61 8.99
N VAL A 280 7.57 -1.81 8.23
CA VAL A 280 6.42 -2.65 8.60
C VAL A 280 6.23 -3.75 7.54
N PRO A 281 6.97 -4.89 7.62
CA PRO A 281 6.92 -5.95 6.61
C PRO A 281 5.55 -6.61 6.42
N GLU A 282 4.66 -6.49 7.41
CA GLU A 282 3.27 -6.97 7.34
C GLU A 282 2.50 -6.32 6.17
N VAL A 283 2.86 -5.10 5.79
CA VAL A 283 2.30 -4.39 4.63
C VAL A 283 2.50 -5.20 3.33
N VAL A 284 3.69 -5.78 3.15
CA VAL A 284 4.05 -6.55 1.93
C VAL A 284 3.20 -7.82 1.81
N ALA A 285 2.87 -8.44 2.94
CA ALA A 285 2.07 -9.65 2.99
C ALA A 285 0.64 -9.42 2.44
N ASN A 286 0.11 -8.21 2.63
CA ASN A 286 -1.24 -7.82 2.22
C ASN A 286 -1.36 -7.31 0.78
N TRP A 287 -0.24 -7.15 0.05
CA TRP A 287 -0.29 -6.82 -1.38
C TRP A 287 -0.80 -7.98 -2.23
N ASP A 288 -1.24 -7.68 -3.45
CA ASP A 288 -1.52 -8.71 -4.44
C ASP A 288 -0.25 -9.44 -4.88
N THR A 289 -0.46 -10.54 -5.61
CA THR A 289 0.63 -11.26 -6.27
C THR A 289 1.31 -10.31 -7.27
N CYS A 290 2.62 -10.13 -7.14
CA CYS A 290 3.35 -9.32 -8.10
C CYS A 290 3.56 -10.05 -9.42
N ILE A 291 3.64 -9.30 -10.52
CA ILE A 291 3.99 -9.83 -11.84
C ILE A 291 5.45 -9.47 -12.11
N ALA A 292 6.28 -10.50 -12.33
CA ALA A 292 7.69 -10.32 -12.63
C ALA A 292 7.89 -9.94 -14.11
N ALA A 293 9.13 -9.59 -14.48
CA ALA A 293 9.46 -9.11 -15.83
C ALA A 293 9.10 -10.08 -16.98
N ASN A 294 8.89 -11.36 -16.68
CA ASN A 294 8.46 -12.38 -17.63
C ASN A 294 6.92 -12.51 -17.75
N GLY A 295 6.14 -11.64 -17.12
CA GLY A 295 4.68 -11.66 -17.16
C GLY A 295 4.02 -12.69 -16.23
N LEU A 296 4.78 -13.36 -15.37
CA LEU A 296 4.28 -14.40 -14.46
C LEU A 296 4.35 -13.98 -12.99
N PRO A 297 3.56 -14.62 -12.11
CA PRO A 297 3.65 -14.44 -10.66
C PRO A 297 5.09 -14.52 -10.16
N GLY A 298 5.51 -13.49 -9.42
CA GLY A 298 6.83 -13.39 -8.82
C GLY A 298 6.83 -13.40 -7.30
N THR A 299 8.02 -13.26 -6.73
CA THR A 299 8.23 -13.02 -5.31
C THR A 299 8.45 -11.53 -5.07
N LYS A 300 7.62 -10.93 -4.21
CA LYS A 300 7.73 -9.54 -3.79
C LYS A 300 9.00 -9.35 -2.97
N TYR A 301 9.67 -8.22 -3.13
CA TYR A 301 10.75 -7.82 -2.24
C TYR A 301 10.70 -6.31 -2.02
N VAL A 302 11.16 -5.92 -0.83
CA VAL A 302 11.50 -4.54 -0.49
C VAL A 302 13.01 -4.53 -0.26
N HIS A 303 13.69 -3.56 -0.85
CA HIS A 303 15.13 -3.42 -0.70
C HIS A 303 15.46 -2.00 -0.29
N TYR A 304 16.37 -1.89 0.65
CA TYR A 304 16.91 -0.64 1.17
C TYR A 304 18.43 -0.68 1.02
N ASP A 305 19.00 0.39 0.47
CA ASP A 305 20.44 0.59 0.39
C ASP A 305 20.79 2.05 0.66
N THR A 306 21.88 2.26 1.40
CA THR A 306 22.48 3.57 1.60
C THR A 306 23.56 3.75 0.54
N THR A 307 23.18 4.24 -0.64
CA THR A 307 24.16 4.51 -1.69
C THR A 307 24.60 5.97 -1.67
N PHE A 308 25.88 6.24 -1.95
CA PHE A 308 26.38 7.60 -2.22
C PHE A 308 25.90 8.16 -3.57
N ILE A 309 25.12 7.39 -4.32
CA ILE A 309 24.42 7.87 -5.49
C ILE A 309 23.19 8.57 -4.95
N THR A 310 23.09 9.88 -5.15
CA THR A 310 21.81 10.58 -4.97
C THR A 310 20.75 9.77 -5.70
N GLY A 311 19.77 9.23 -4.99
CA GLY A 311 18.58 8.64 -5.59
C GLY A 311 17.92 9.65 -6.53
N ASP A 312 16.79 9.27 -7.13
CA ASP A 312 15.93 10.32 -7.66
C ASP A 312 15.62 11.36 -6.56
N GLN A 313 15.15 12.55 -6.94
CA GLN A 313 14.96 13.63 -5.96
C GLN A 313 14.02 13.24 -4.81
N SER A 314 13.27 12.15 -4.93
CA SER A 314 12.43 11.53 -3.90
C SER A 314 13.18 10.68 -2.87
N ASP A 315 14.43 10.28 -3.10
CA ASP A 315 15.09 9.27 -2.26
C ASP A 315 16.33 9.79 -1.51
N GLY A 316 16.89 10.92 -1.96
CA GLY A 316 18.11 11.46 -1.35
C GLY A 316 19.23 10.38 -1.28
N PRO A 317 19.98 10.24 -0.19
CA PRO A 317 21.00 9.18 -0.03
C PRO A 317 20.42 7.80 0.31
N TYR A 318 19.11 7.68 0.47
CA TYR A 318 18.44 6.47 0.94
C TYR A 318 17.63 5.86 -0.20
N HIS A 319 18.04 4.71 -0.70
CA HIS A 319 17.41 4.09 -1.85
C HIS A 319 16.45 2.98 -1.40
N TRP A 320 15.15 3.26 -1.38
CA TRP A 320 14.11 2.25 -1.14
C TRP A 320 13.43 1.84 -2.44
N GLN A 321 13.36 0.54 -2.67
CA GLN A 321 12.70 0.01 -3.86
C GLN A 321 11.76 -1.15 -3.51
N ILE A 322 10.60 -1.15 -4.16
CA ILE A 322 9.72 -2.32 -4.24
C ILE A 322 9.96 -2.98 -5.58
N GLY A 323 10.06 -4.31 -5.58
CA GLY A 323 10.17 -5.04 -6.82
C GLY A 323 9.54 -6.42 -6.76
N CYS A 324 9.57 -7.06 -7.93
CA CYS A 324 9.08 -8.40 -8.14
C CYS A 324 10.18 -9.24 -8.80
N ARG A 325 10.63 -10.29 -8.10
CA ARG A 325 11.61 -11.26 -8.65
C ARG A 325 10.89 -12.41 -9.31
N VAL A 326 11.43 -12.89 -10.42
CA VAL A 326 10.95 -14.11 -11.09
C VAL A 326 11.07 -15.29 -10.12
N ILE A 327 10.02 -16.11 -10.00
CA ILE A 327 10.11 -17.38 -9.28
C ILE A 327 10.94 -18.35 -10.12
N GLY A 328 12.11 -18.71 -9.61
CA GLY A 328 12.94 -19.77 -10.17
C GLY A 328 12.28 -21.14 -9.96
N VAL A 329 12.23 -21.94 -11.02
CA VAL A 329 11.77 -23.33 -11.04
C VAL A 329 12.93 -24.19 -11.52
N THR A 330 13.25 -25.25 -10.78
CA THR A 330 14.24 -26.24 -11.23
C THR A 330 13.67 -27.05 -12.38
N VAL A 331 14.39 -27.09 -13.50
CA VAL A 331 14.05 -27.89 -14.67
C VAL A 331 14.15 -29.37 -14.32
N PRO A 332 13.09 -30.16 -14.45
CA PRO A 332 13.16 -31.59 -14.20
C PRO A 332 14.05 -32.27 -15.26
N ASN A 333 14.78 -33.31 -14.86
CA ASN A 333 15.45 -34.19 -15.80
C ASN A 333 14.44 -35.20 -16.36
N VAL A 334 14.18 -35.11 -17.67
CA VAL A 334 13.24 -35.97 -18.40
C VAL A 334 13.92 -36.88 -19.42
N LEU A 335 15.25 -36.86 -19.51
CA LEU A 335 16.01 -37.76 -20.37
C LEU A 335 15.70 -39.23 -20.05
N GLY A 336 15.50 -40.05 -21.09
CA GLY A 336 15.17 -41.48 -20.97
C GLY A 336 13.74 -41.79 -20.50
N ARG A 337 12.87 -40.78 -20.36
CA ARG A 337 11.43 -40.98 -20.15
C ARG A 337 10.69 -41.00 -21.48
N ASP A 338 9.57 -41.70 -21.53
CA ASP A 338 8.66 -41.61 -22.67
C ASP A 338 8.09 -40.18 -22.81
N GLU A 339 7.76 -39.78 -24.04
CA GLU A 339 7.29 -38.43 -24.35
C GLU A 339 6.11 -37.98 -23.48
N ALA A 340 5.12 -38.86 -23.23
CA ALA A 340 3.94 -38.51 -22.46
C ALA A 340 4.30 -38.21 -21.00
N SER A 341 5.09 -39.10 -20.37
CA SER A 341 5.60 -38.91 -19.01
C SER A 341 6.49 -37.66 -18.89
N ALA A 342 7.33 -37.39 -19.89
CA ALA A 342 8.18 -36.20 -19.93
C ALA A 342 7.34 -34.92 -19.97
N ARG A 343 6.33 -34.85 -20.86
CA ARG A 343 5.39 -33.73 -20.94
C ARG A 343 4.68 -33.49 -19.61
N THR A 344 4.15 -34.55 -18.99
CA THR A 344 3.49 -34.44 -17.68
C THR A 344 4.44 -33.92 -16.60
N THR A 345 5.69 -34.40 -16.57
CA THR A 345 6.70 -33.98 -15.58
C THR A 345 7.09 -32.50 -15.74
N ILE A 346 7.24 -32.03 -16.98
CA ILE A 346 7.53 -30.62 -17.28
C ILE A 346 6.39 -29.72 -16.80
N VAL A 347 5.15 -30.05 -17.18
CA VAL A 347 3.97 -29.25 -16.83
C VAL A 347 3.72 -29.24 -15.33
N SER A 348 3.84 -30.38 -14.65
CA SER A 348 3.64 -30.46 -13.20
C SER A 348 4.68 -29.69 -12.38
N SER A 349 5.86 -29.44 -12.96
CA SER A 349 6.91 -28.60 -12.36
C SER A 349 6.62 -27.10 -12.51
N GLY A 350 5.56 -26.71 -13.23
CA GLY A 350 5.24 -25.31 -13.52
C GLY A 350 6.00 -24.73 -14.71
N LEU A 351 6.51 -25.57 -15.60
CA LEU A 351 7.13 -25.22 -16.87
C LEU A 351 6.18 -25.54 -18.03
N THR A 352 6.51 -25.09 -19.24
CA THR A 352 5.73 -25.42 -20.45
C THR A 352 6.52 -26.38 -21.34
N VAL A 353 5.81 -27.21 -22.09
CA VAL A 353 6.45 -28.01 -23.15
C VAL A 353 6.70 -27.09 -24.34
N GLY A 354 7.96 -26.95 -24.72
CA GLY A 354 8.36 -26.16 -25.87
C GLY A 354 8.23 -26.94 -27.18
N THR A 355 9.19 -26.73 -28.07
CA THR A 355 9.30 -27.52 -29.30
C THR A 355 9.57 -28.97 -28.97
N VAL A 356 8.74 -29.86 -29.52
CA VAL A 356 8.99 -31.31 -29.52
C VAL A 356 9.45 -31.68 -30.92
N SER A 357 10.68 -32.16 -31.00
CA SER A 357 11.30 -32.61 -32.24
C SER A 357 11.50 -34.12 -32.20
N HIS A 358 11.65 -34.71 -33.36
CA HIS A 358 11.77 -36.14 -33.52
C HIS A 358 13.04 -36.46 -34.31
N HIS A 359 13.87 -37.36 -33.78
CA HIS A 359 15.10 -37.76 -34.43
C HIS A 359 15.17 -39.29 -34.54
N ASN A 360 15.95 -39.80 -35.50
CA ASN A 360 16.09 -41.23 -35.75
C ASN A 360 17.57 -41.60 -35.57
N ASP A 361 18.00 -41.71 -34.33
CA ASP A 361 19.37 -42.08 -33.95
C ASP A 361 19.52 -43.56 -33.52
N CYS A 362 18.40 -44.27 -33.38
CA CYS A 362 18.31 -45.68 -32.97
C CYS A 362 18.81 -46.00 -31.55
N VAL A 363 18.61 -45.12 -30.55
CA VAL A 363 18.99 -45.40 -29.16
C VAL A 363 17.87 -46.08 -28.35
N SER A 364 16.69 -45.45 -28.21
CA SER A 364 15.49 -46.08 -27.59
C SER A 364 14.18 -45.44 -28.06
N ARG A 365 13.34 -46.20 -28.79
CA ARG A 365 12.10 -45.68 -29.41
C ARG A 365 11.15 -45.06 -28.37
N GLY A 366 10.74 -43.82 -28.61
CA GLY A 366 9.69 -43.13 -27.86
C GLY A 366 10.18 -42.37 -26.63
N ASP A 367 11.47 -42.49 -26.30
CA ASP A 367 12.08 -41.80 -25.16
C ASP A 367 12.68 -40.45 -25.55
N VAL A 368 12.77 -39.55 -24.59
CA VAL A 368 13.46 -38.26 -24.72
C VAL A 368 14.98 -38.47 -24.74
N GLU A 369 15.61 -38.12 -25.84
CA GLU A 369 17.06 -38.18 -26.06
C GLU A 369 17.77 -36.92 -25.58
N THR A 370 17.16 -35.77 -25.86
CA THR A 370 17.71 -34.47 -25.47
C THR A 370 16.62 -33.59 -24.89
N GLN A 371 17.04 -32.70 -24.00
CA GLN A 371 16.20 -31.64 -23.47
C GLN A 371 17.00 -30.33 -23.43
N SER A 372 16.30 -29.22 -23.55
CA SER A 372 16.84 -27.89 -23.33
C SER A 372 15.76 -26.98 -22.78
N PRO A 373 15.96 -26.29 -21.64
CA PRO A 373 17.17 -26.30 -20.80
C PRO A 373 17.46 -27.66 -20.11
N SER A 374 18.68 -27.84 -19.62
CA SER A 374 19.12 -29.11 -19.04
C SER A 374 18.57 -29.32 -17.62
N GLY A 375 18.40 -30.59 -17.23
CA GLY A 375 17.85 -30.95 -15.92
C GLY A 375 18.72 -30.41 -14.79
N GLY A 376 18.08 -29.81 -13.78
CA GLY A 376 18.75 -29.17 -12.65
C GLY A 376 19.02 -27.67 -12.83
N GLU A 377 18.91 -27.13 -14.04
CA GLU A 377 18.95 -25.68 -14.25
C GLU A 377 17.77 -24.99 -13.55
N THR A 378 17.97 -23.75 -13.09
CA THR A 378 16.87 -22.93 -12.57
C THR A 378 16.45 -21.95 -13.64
N VAL A 379 15.21 -22.07 -14.09
CA VAL A 379 14.61 -21.21 -15.11
C VAL A 379 13.43 -20.46 -14.53
N ALA A 380 12.93 -19.48 -15.26
CA ALA A 380 11.69 -18.84 -14.85
C ALA A 380 10.54 -19.84 -14.85
N ARG A 381 9.63 -19.76 -13.88
CA ARG A 381 8.32 -20.44 -13.99
C ARG A 381 7.73 -20.16 -15.38
N GLY A 382 7.05 -21.15 -15.97
CA GLY A 382 6.45 -21.07 -17.30
C GLY A 382 7.42 -21.14 -18.49
N SER A 383 8.74 -21.11 -18.27
CA SER A 383 9.72 -21.31 -19.34
C SER A 383 9.48 -22.62 -20.10
N ALA A 384 9.73 -22.59 -21.40
CA ALA A 384 9.60 -23.75 -22.27
C ALA A 384 10.78 -24.70 -22.11
N VAL A 385 10.49 -26.00 -22.00
CA VAL A 385 11.48 -27.08 -22.11
C VAL A 385 11.26 -27.77 -23.46
N ASN A 386 12.20 -27.58 -24.38
CA ASN A 386 12.25 -28.26 -25.65
C ASN A 386 12.78 -29.68 -25.45
N ILE A 387 12.22 -30.65 -26.16
CA ILE A 387 12.64 -32.06 -26.10
C ILE A 387 12.81 -32.63 -27.50
N THR A 388 13.75 -33.56 -27.65
CA THR A 388 13.88 -34.40 -28.84
C THR A 388 13.57 -35.84 -28.46
N VAL A 389 12.66 -36.47 -29.20
CA VAL A 389 12.16 -37.82 -28.94
C VAL A 389 12.64 -38.77 -30.03
N SER A 390 13.12 -39.95 -29.63
CA SER A 390 13.55 -40.98 -30.57
C SER A 390 12.38 -41.56 -31.34
N THR A 391 12.48 -41.61 -32.66
CA THR A 391 11.48 -42.23 -33.55
C THR A 391 11.87 -43.62 -34.04
N CYS A 392 13.01 -44.15 -33.58
CA CYS A 392 13.66 -45.37 -34.07
C CYS A 392 12.67 -46.37 -34.69
N VAL A 393 12.77 -46.60 -36.01
CA VAL A 393 12.05 -47.70 -36.66
C VAL A 393 13.02 -48.87 -36.77
N THR A 394 12.98 -49.82 -35.83
CA THR A 394 13.75 -51.07 -35.99
C THR A 394 13.28 -51.76 -37.27
N GLY A 395 14.10 -51.73 -38.31
CA GLY A 395 13.80 -52.36 -39.59
C GLY A 395 13.60 -53.87 -39.42
N GLY A 396 12.35 -54.31 -39.45
CA GLY A 396 11.96 -55.70 -39.68
C GLY A 396 11.45 -55.83 -41.10
N GLY A 397 12.30 -56.33 -42.00
CA GLY A 397 11.98 -56.60 -43.39
C GLY A 397 10.82 -57.59 -43.56
N GLY A 398 10.07 -57.41 -44.65
CA GLY A 398 9.00 -58.32 -45.04
C GLY A 398 9.50 -59.72 -45.40
N GLY A 399 8.73 -60.70 -45.00
CA GLY A 399 8.75 -62.07 -45.49
C GLY A 399 7.36 -62.66 -45.27
N GLY A 400 6.55 -62.67 -46.32
CA GLY A 400 5.16 -63.10 -46.27
C GLY A 400 4.96 -64.61 -46.14
N GLY A 401 3.74 -65.00 -45.78
CA GLY A 401 3.22 -66.32 -46.11
C GLY A 401 2.43 -67.02 -45.00
N GLY A 402 1.11 -66.77 -44.98
CA GLY A 402 0.13 -67.85 -44.90
C GLY A 402 -0.33 -68.35 -43.53
N GLY A 403 -1.60 -68.07 -43.23
CA GLY A 403 -2.54 -69.15 -42.93
C GLY A 403 -2.94 -69.37 -41.47
N GLY A 404 -4.13 -68.87 -41.13
CA GLY A 404 -5.19 -69.75 -40.62
C GLY A 404 -5.27 -70.00 -39.11
N GLY A 405 -6.29 -69.41 -38.50
CA GLY A 405 -7.27 -70.18 -37.74
C GLY A 405 -7.07 -70.35 -36.23
N GLY A 406 -7.98 -69.69 -35.48
CA GLY A 406 -8.77 -70.38 -34.47
C GLY A 406 -8.25 -70.41 -33.03
N GLY A 407 -8.91 -69.63 -32.18
CA GLY A 407 -9.57 -70.18 -30.99
C GLY A 407 -8.77 -70.29 -29.69
N GLY A 408 -9.23 -69.53 -28.68
CA GLY A 408 -9.56 -70.10 -27.37
C GLY A 408 -8.51 -70.02 -26.27
N GLY A 409 -8.81 -69.17 -25.28
CA GLY A 409 -8.90 -69.58 -23.87
C GLY A 409 -7.64 -69.58 -23.00
N GLY A 410 -7.78 -68.95 -21.82
CA GLY A 410 -7.24 -69.52 -20.58
C GLY A 410 -6.06 -68.81 -19.91
N GLY A 411 -6.38 -67.98 -18.91
CA GLY A 411 -5.96 -68.17 -17.51
C GLY A 411 -4.49 -68.07 -17.09
N GLY A 412 -4.23 -67.15 -16.16
CA GLY A 412 -3.71 -67.52 -14.83
C GLY A 412 -2.26 -67.20 -14.46
N GLY A 413 -2.11 -66.41 -13.38
CA GLY A 413 -1.00 -66.42 -12.40
C GLY A 413 0.34 -65.80 -12.85
N GLY A 414 1.12 -65.09 -12.05
CA GLY A 414 1.15 -64.87 -10.60
C GLY A 414 2.60 -64.53 -10.19
N GLY A 415 2.77 -63.74 -9.11
CA GLY A 415 4.04 -63.53 -8.39
C GLY A 415 4.95 -62.43 -8.98
N GLY A 416 5.59 -61.54 -8.22
CA GLY A 416 5.85 -61.47 -6.80
C GLY A 416 7.32 -61.07 -6.58
N GLY A 417 7.57 -60.08 -5.72
CA GLY A 417 8.91 -59.65 -5.26
C GLY A 417 9.17 -58.16 -5.51
N GLY A 418 9.46 -57.28 -4.56
CA GLY A 418 9.89 -57.44 -3.17
C GLY A 418 11.32 -56.90 -2.99
N GLY A 419 11.46 -55.78 -2.26
CA GLY A 419 12.73 -55.20 -1.79
C GLY A 419 12.85 -53.71 -2.15
N GLY A 420 13.11 -52.76 -1.26
CA GLY A 420 13.52 -52.79 0.14
C GLY A 420 14.68 -51.81 0.37
N GLY A 421 14.51 -50.85 1.29
CA GLY A 421 15.56 -50.00 1.89
C GLY A 421 15.86 -48.69 1.13
N GLY A 422 16.09 -47.53 1.74
CA GLY A 422 16.27 -47.17 3.14
C GLY A 422 17.31 -46.04 3.26
N GLY A 423 17.07 -45.06 4.14
CA GLY A 423 18.02 -44.01 4.57
C GLY A 423 17.83 -42.65 3.88
N GLY A 424 17.73 -41.49 4.55
CA GLY A 424 18.07 -41.13 5.92
C GLY A 424 19.08 -39.97 5.91
N GLY A 425 18.70 -38.80 6.45
CA GLY A 425 19.55 -37.62 6.68
C GLY A 425 18.89 -36.33 6.15
N GLY A 426 18.52 -35.30 6.92
CA GLY A 426 18.87 -34.92 8.28
C GLY A 426 19.92 -33.80 8.28
N GLY A 427 19.51 -32.54 8.52
CA GLY A 427 20.35 -31.54 9.19
C GLY A 427 20.51 -30.16 8.53
N GLY A 428 20.15 -29.12 9.31
CA GLY A 428 20.73 -27.76 9.26
C GLY A 428 19.95 -26.75 8.41
N GLY A 429 19.24 -25.74 8.92
CA GLY A 429 19.40 -25.03 10.20
C GLY A 429 20.46 -23.95 10.08
N GLY A 430 20.12 -22.81 9.47
CA GLY A 430 20.99 -21.64 9.36
C GLY A 430 20.19 -20.36 9.25
N GLY A 431 19.87 -19.76 10.41
CA GLY A 431 19.32 -18.42 10.50
C GLY A 431 20.41 -17.37 10.22
N GLY A 432 20.16 -16.50 9.25
CA GLY A 432 20.94 -15.28 9.03
C GLY A 432 20.17 -14.10 9.62
N GLY A 433 20.72 -13.51 10.69
CA GLY A 433 20.22 -12.28 11.27
C GLY A 433 20.38 -11.10 10.31
N GLY A 434 19.31 -10.31 10.17
CA GLY A 434 19.36 -9.01 9.50
C GLY A 434 20.04 -7.96 10.38
N PRO A 435 20.67 -6.93 9.78
CA PRO A 435 21.36 -5.89 10.54
C PRO A 435 20.36 -4.95 11.24
N ILE A 436 20.75 -4.57 12.46
CA ILE A 436 20.07 -3.60 13.31
C ILE A 436 20.34 -2.19 12.77
N LEU A 437 19.28 -1.40 12.55
CA LEU A 437 19.35 0.01 12.17
C LEU A 437 20.11 0.83 13.22
N PRO A 438 21.02 1.75 12.84
CA PRO A 438 21.60 2.69 13.79
C PRO A 438 20.56 3.75 14.20
N LYS A 439 20.58 4.09 15.49
CA LYS A 439 19.70 5.04 16.17
C LYS A 439 19.89 6.48 15.73
#